data_AF-A0A1A3L2R6-F1
#
_entry.id   AF-A0A1A3L2R6-F1
#
_cell.length_a   1.000
_cell.length_b   1.000
_cell.length_c   1.000
_cell.angle_alpha   90.00
_cell.angle_beta   90.00
_cell.angle_gamma   90.00
#
_symmetry.space_group_name_H-M   'P 1'
#
loop_
_entity.id
_entity.type
_entity.pdbx_description
1 polymer ?
#
loop_
_entity_poly.entity_id
_entity_poly.type
_entity_poly.pdbx_seq_one_letter_code
_entity_poly.pdbx_strand_id
1 'polypeptide(L)'
;MTTRTDAVSIALIEAAWDEQLRCQTSQSSRPCRNPARWLGIKHGCERKLLCTFHKQRWITQTWIKIARNGGEIWCQCDRAFTSPEQLVRFISL
;
A
#
# COMPACT_ATOMS: atom_id res chain seq x y z
N MET A 1 44.53 -18.26 -3.19
CA MET A 1 43.98 -17.42 -2.11
C MET A 1 42.58 -17.02 -2.56
N THR A 2 41.58 -17.64 -1.97
CA THR A 2 40.28 -17.91 -2.60
C THR A 2 39.31 -16.74 -2.41
N THR A 3 38.73 -16.31 -3.52
CA THR A 3 37.58 -15.41 -3.73
C THR A 3 36.32 -15.85 -2.96
N ARG A 4 36.39 -15.89 -1.62
CA ARG A 4 35.25 -16.29 -0.77
C ARG A 4 34.36 -15.12 -0.36
N THR A 5 34.81 -13.89 -0.55
CA THR A 5 34.09 -12.67 -0.16
C THR A 5 33.06 -12.24 -1.21
N ASP A 6 33.35 -12.43 -2.51
CA ASP A 6 32.51 -11.88 -3.60
C ASP A 6 31.22 -12.70 -3.85
N ALA A 7 31.28 -14.01 -3.68
CA ALA A 7 30.13 -14.90 -3.88
C ALA A 7 29.04 -14.72 -2.80
N VAL A 8 29.44 -14.39 -1.57
CA VAL A 8 28.50 -14.13 -0.46
C VAL A 8 27.76 -12.81 -0.69
N SER A 9 28.41 -11.79 -1.25
CA SER A 9 27.79 -10.50 -1.55
C SER A 9 26.76 -10.57 -2.68
N ILE A 10 27.03 -11.30 -3.76
CA ILE A 10 26.08 -11.41 -4.89
C ILE A 10 24.84 -12.21 -4.48
N ALA A 11 25.01 -13.35 -3.81
CA ALA A 11 23.89 -14.16 -3.34
C ALA A 11 23.00 -13.41 -2.32
N LEU A 12 23.58 -12.53 -1.50
CA LEU A 12 22.82 -11.70 -0.56
C LEU A 12 22.02 -10.60 -1.28
N ILE A 13 22.54 -10.08 -2.39
CA ILE A 13 21.85 -9.11 -3.25
C ILE A 13 20.71 -9.81 -4.01
N GLU A 14 20.97 -10.98 -4.60
CA GLU A 14 19.95 -11.77 -5.31
C GLU A 14 18.81 -12.19 -4.36
N ALA A 15 19.13 -12.63 -3.14
CA ALA A 15 18.13 -12.95 -2.13
C ALA A 15 17.28 -11.74 -1.71
N ALA A 16 17.82 -10.51 -1.80
CA ALA A 16 17.06 -9.29 -1.53
C ALA A 16 16.10 -8.90 -2.67
N TRP A 17 16.36 -9.36 -3.91
CA TRP A 17 15.48 -9.10 -5.05
C TRP A 17 14.21 -9.96 -5.03
N ASP A 18 14.28 -11.14 -4.41
CA ASP A 18 13.11 -12.01 -4.19
C ASP A 18 12.27 -11.60 -2.97
N GLU A 19 12.64 -10.55 -2.25
CA GLU A 19 11.84 -10.11 -1.10
C GLU A 19 10.50 -9.50 -1.57
N GLN A 20 9.43 -10.27 -1.34
CA GLN A 20 8.09 -9.88 -1.70
C GLN A 20 7.69 -8.59 -0.97
N LEU A 21 7.37 -7.55 -1.75
CA LEU A 21 6.84 -6.27 -1.24
C LEU A 21 5.73 -6.53 -0.22
N ARG A 22 5.84 -5.95 0.98
CA ARG A 22 4.89 -6.18 2.07
C ARG A 22 3.83 -5.09 2.15
N CYS A 23 2.66 -5.44 2.65
CA CYS A 23 1.57 -4.51 2.91
C CYS A 23 1.96 -3.46 3.97
N GLN A 24 1.88 -2.18 3.62
CA GLN A 24 2.23 -1.00 4.43
C GLN A 24 1.00 -0.38 5.12
N THR A 25 0.01 -1.20 5.46
CA THR A 25 -1.15 -0.73 6.22
C THR A 25 -0.74 -0.24 7.62
N SER A 26 -1.37 0.84 8.07
CA SER A 26 -1.27 1.36 9.44
C SER A 26 -2.54 1.09 10.25
N GLN A 27 -3.43 0.21 9.77
CA GLN A 27 -4.72 -0.10 10.41
C GLN A 27 -4.61 -1.11 11.57
N SER A 28 -3.41 -1.61 11.87
CA SER A 28 -3.15 -2.56 12.95
C SER A 28 -1.88 -2.15 13.70
N SER A 29 -1.82 -2.49 15.00
CA SER A 29 -0.63 -2.25 15.84
C SER A 29 0.60 -3.04 15.42
N ARG A 30 0.38 -4.17 14.72
CA ARG A 30 1.44 -4.99 14.14
C ARG A 30 1.49 -4.79 12.61
N PRO A 31 2.68 -4.78 12.00
CA PRO A 31 2.82 -4.74 10.55
C PRO A 31 2.09 -5.92 9.89
N CYS A 32 1.38 -5.64 8.79
CA CYS A 32 0.78 -6.71 8.01
C CYS A 32 1.87 -7.52 7.30
N ARG A 33 1.84 -8.84 7.49
CA ARG A 33 2.82 -9.75 6.87
C ARG A 33 2.42 -10.21 5.46
N ASN A 34 1.19 -9.90 5.02
CA ASN A 34 0.71 -10.31 3.71
C ASN A 34 1.46 -9.57 2.60
N PRO A 35 1.70 -10.23 1.47
CA PRO A 35 2.31 -9.59 0.34
C PRO A 35 1.41 -8.51 -0.24
N ALA A 36 2.03 -7.39 -0.62
CA ALA A 36 1.40 -6.35 -1.38
C ALA A 36 1.14 -6.84 -2.80
N ARG A 37 -0.06 -6.54 -3.29
CA ARG A 37 -0.49 -6.80 -4.67
C ARG A 37 -0.98 -5.55 -5.35
N TRP A 38 -1.02 -4.44 -4.60
CA TRP A 38 -1.61 -3.19 -5.02
C TRP A 38 -0.75 -2.02 -4.54
N LEU A 39 -0.51 -1.06 -5.42
CA LEU A 39 -0.07 0.29 -5.08
C LEU A 39 -1.29 1.20 -5.05
N GLY A 40 -1.66 1.69 -3.86
CA GLY A 40 -2.66 2.74 -3.69
C GLY A 40 -2.02 4.12 -3.79
N ILE A 41 -2.51 4.95 -4.70
CA ILE A 41 -2.09 6.33 -4.90
C ILE A 41 -3.25 7.24 -4.53
N LYS A 42 -3.19 7.85 -3.35
CA LYS A 42 -4.23 8.74 -2.82
C LYS A 42 -4.06 10.14 -3.36
N HIS A 43 -4.83 10.46 -4.42
CA HIS A 43 -4.87 11.77 -5.09
C HIS A 43 -3.47 12.44 -5.21
N GLY A 44 -2.45 11.65 -5.56
CA GLY A 44 -1.06 12.11 -5.67
C GLY A 44 -0.34 12.49 -4.36
N CYS A 45 -1.04 12.53 -3.22
CA CYS A 45 -0.51 12.95 -1.92
C CYS A 45 0.26 11.83 -1.20
N GLU A 46 -0.25 10.61 -1.27
CA GLU A 46 0.29 9.47 -0.52
C GLU A 46 0.31 8.21 -1.39
N ARG A 47 1.38 7.42 -1.23
CA ARG A 47 1.54 6.11 -1.88
C ARG A 47 1.67 5.04 -0.82
N LYS A 48 0.90 3.96 -0.93
CA LYS A 48 0.95 2.82 -0.01
C LYS A 48 0.82 1.50 -0.73
N LEU A 49 1.69 0.56 -0.37
CA LEU A 49 1.59 -0.83 -0.79
C LEU A 49 0.53 -1.54 0.06
N LEU A 50 -0.40 -2.25 -0.57
CA LEU A 50 -1.49 -2.94 0.11
C LEU A 50 -1.65 -4.38 -0.38
N CYS A 51 -1.96 -5.28 0.54
CA CYS A 51 -2.51 -6.59 0.18
C CYS A 51 -3.99 -6.45 -0.21
N THR A 52 -4.53 -7.45 -0.92
CA THR A 52 -5.93 -7.45 -1.39
C THR A 52 -6.93 -7.25 -0.24
N PHE A 53 -6.69 -7.87 0.92
CA PHE A 53 -7.55 -7.71 2.10
C PHE A 53 -7.59 -6.25 2.60
N HIS A 54 -6.43 -5.61 2.78
CA HIS A 54 -6.38 -4.24 3.27
C HIS A 54 -6.85 -3.21 2.24
N LYS A 55 -6.66 -3.48 0.94
CA LYS A 55 -7.30 -2.71 -0.13
C LYS A 55 -8.83 -2.75 0.05
N GLN A 56 -9.42 -3.93 0.11
CA GLN A 56 -10.88 -4.07 0.20
C GLN A 56 -11.43 -3.43 1.47
N ARG A 57 -10.78 -3.67 2.62
CA ARG A 57 -11.14 -3.06 3.89
C ARG A 57 -11.08 -1.53 3.83
N TRP A 58 -10.05 -0.96 3.20
CA TRP A 58 -9.93 0.48 3.03
C TRP A 58 -11.08 1.04 2.18
N ILE A 59 -11.45 0.38 1.08
CA ILE A 59 -12.57 0.79 0.23
C ILE A 59 -13.88 0.81 1.03
N THR A 60 -14.19 -0.28 1.75
CA THR A 60 -15.39 -0.36 2.59
C THR A 60 -15.42 0.73 3.67
N GLN A 61 -14.31 0.95 4.37
CA GLN A 61 -14.22 1.99 5.39
C GLN A 61 -14.35 3.40 4.81
N THR A 62 -13.87 3.63 3.59
CA THR A 62 -13.99 4.92 2.92
C THR A 62 -15.44 5.19 2.52
N TRP A 63 -16.14 4.19 1.98
CA TRP A 63 -17.57 4.30 1.71
C TRP A 63 -18.38 4.62 2.98
N ILE A 64 -18.09 3.96 4.09
CA ILE A 64 -18.74 4.25 5.38
C ILE A 64 -18.49 5.70 5.82
N LYS A 65 -17.26 6.22 5.64
CA LYS A 65 -16.94 7.61 5.97
C LYS A 65 -17.68 8.61 5.08
N ILE A 66 -17.72 8.36 3.78
CA ILE A 66 -18.46 9.19 2.82
C ILE A 66 -19.94 9.27 3.22
N ALA A 67 -20.57 8.12 3.50
CA ALA A 67 -21.96 8.08 3.93
C ALA A 67 -22.22 8.83 5.25
N ARG A 68 -21.27 8.77 6.21
CA ARG A 68 -21.38 9.48 7.50
C ARG A 68 -21.15 10.99 7.40
N ASN A 69 -20.42 11.44 6.39
CA ASN A 69 -20.02 12.83 6.21
C ASN A 69 -20.88 13.57 5.16
N GLY A 70 -22.14 13.17 4.99
CA GLY A 70 -23.06 13.85 4.06
C GLY A 70 -22.79 13.59 2.58
N GLY A 71 -22.06 12.53 2.24
CA GLY A 71 -21.83 12.11 0.85
C GLY A 71 -20.43 12.44 0.31
N GLU A 72 -19.50 12.91 1.16
CA GLU A 72 -18.15 13.24 0.73
C GLU A 72 -17.06 12.90 1.77
N ILE A 73 -15.82 12.81 1.30
CA ILE A 73 -14.63 12.71 2.14
C ILE A 73 -13.58 13.70 1.67
N TRP A 74 -12.92 14.34 2.64
CA TRP A 74 -11.89 15.34 2.38
C TRP A 74 -10.49 14.70 2.37
N CYS A 75 -9.69 15.08 1.38
CA CYS A 75 -8.26 14.77 1.34
C CYS A 75 -7.47 15.87 2.04
N GLN A 76 -6.22 15.58 2.42
CA GLN A 76 -5.30 16.56 3.02
C GLN A 76 -4.92 17.71 2.07
N CYS A 77 -5.26 17.61 0.78
CA CYS A 77 -5.11 18.69 -0.19
C CYS A 77 -6.37 19.56 -0.34
N ASP A 78 -7.27 19.53 0.67
CA ASP A 78 -8.51 20.30 0.75
C ASP A 78 -9.47 20.11 -0.43
N ARG A 79 -9.43 18.93 -1.05
CA ARG A 79 -10.42 18.49 -2.04
C ARG A 79 -11.39 17.49 -1.45
N ALA A 80 -12.66 17.66 -1.76
CA ALA A 80 -13.73 16.72 -1.45
C ALA A 80 -13.91 15.70 -2.57
N PHE A 81 -14.27 14.47 -2.18
CA PHE A 81 -14.48 13.33 -3.08
C PHE A 81 -15.75 12.60 -2.67
N THR A 82 -16.57 12.20 -3.64
CA THR A 82 -17.85 11.52 -3.38
C THR A 82 -17.75 10.00 -3.54
N SER A 83 -16.60 9.49 -3.98
CA SER A 83 -16.33 8.05 -4.06
C SER A 83 -14.87 7.71 -3.75
N PRO A 84 -14.58 6.49 -3.27
CA PRO A 84 -13.21 6.04 -3.04
C PRO A 84 -12.35 6.02 -4.30
N GLU A 85 -12.94 5.75 -5.46
CA GLU A 85 -12.23 5.66 -6.75
C GLU A 85 -11.74 7.03 -7.22
N GLN A 86 -12.46 8.11 -6.88
CA GLN A 86 -12.00 9.47 -7.14
C GLN A 86 -10.83 9.86 -6.20
N LEU A 87 -10.82 9.33 -4.97
CA LEU A 87 -9.80 9.63 -3.96
C LEU A 87 -8.50 8.82 -4.15
N VAL A 88 -8.59 7.53 -4.49
CA VAL A 88 -7.44 6.63 -4.60
C VAL A 88 -7.51 5.82 -5.89
N ARG A 89 -6.41 5.85 -6.64
CA ARG A 89 -6.15 4.91 -7.73
C ARG A 89 -5.39 3.69 -7.21
N PHE A 90 -5.83 2.49 -7.56
CA PHE A 90 -5.12 1.25 -7.27
C PHE A 90 -4.49 0.69 -8.54
N ILE A 91 -3.20 0.37 -8.48
CA ILE A 91 -2.43 -0.27 -9.56
C ILE A 91 -2.01 -1.65 -9.06
N SER A 92 -2.21 -2.71 -9.84
CA SER A 92 -1.71 -4.05 -9.50
C SER A 92 -0.19 -4.10 -9.63
N LEU A 93 0.47 -4.77 -8.69
CA LEU A 93 1.93 -4.99 -8.67
C LEU A 93 2.32 -6.33 -9.29
#